data_AF-A0A7V3U1Q6-F1
#
_entry.id   AF-A0A7V3U1Q6-F1
#
_cell.length_a   1.000
_cell.length_b   1.000
_cell.length_c   1.000
_cell.angle_alpha   90.00
_cell.angle_beta   90.00
_cell.angle_gamma   90.00
#
_symmetry.space_group_name_H-M   'P 1'
#
loop_
_entity.id
_entity.type
_entity.pdbx_description
1 polymer ?
#
loop_
_entity_poly.entity_id
_entity_poly.type
_entity_poly.pdbx_seq_one_letter_code
_entity_poly.pdbx_strand_id
1 'polypeptide(L)'
;MTMITPVGGNGEAEEILCIAEKHLGRMLYRVEELIAAFEAEETTLSKEAVARIRELSKAAQTAFDERAKIEKLRKNTAGIVHDYALDFDAARFEIGRRIARLRDARGTDGISGQPE
;
A
#
# COMPACT_ATOMS: atom_id res chain seq x y z
N MET A 1 7.73 8.25 20.90
CA MET A 1 7.40 7.27 19.85
C MET A 1 6.46 8.00 18.90
N THR A 2 6.95 8.33 17.72
CA THR A 2 6.20 9.14 16.75
C THR A 2 5.54 8.18 15.78
N MET A 3 4.22 8.21 15.72
CA MET A 3 3.45 7.53 14.68
C MET A 3 3.53 8.42 13.44
N ILE A 4 4.07 7.89 12.35
CA ILE A 4 4.12 8.61 11.08
C ILE A 4 2.94 8.16 10.22
N THR A 5 2.22 9.12 9.66
CA THR A 5 1.45 8.88 8.45
C THR A 5 2.47 8.76 7.31
N PRO A 6 2.51 7.65 6.57
CA PRO A 6 3.56 7.42 5.60
C PRO A 6 3.43 8.44 4.47
N VAL A 7 4.34 9.40 4.45
CA VAL A 7 4.63 10.23 3.28
C VAL A 7 6.11 10.10 3.01
N GLY A 8 6.45 9.43 1.90
CA GLY A 8 7.75 9.55 1.26
C GLY A 8 8.67 8.35 1.44
N GLY A 9 8.98 7.70 0.31
CA GLY A 9 10.10 6.76 0.23
C GLY A 9 10.26 5.98 -1.08
N ASN A 10 9.25 5.91 -1.96
CA ASN A 10 9.26 4.99 -3.11
C ASN A 10 8.95 5.67 -4.46
N GLY A 11 9.31 6.94 -4.66
CA GLY A 11 8.82 7.79 -5.75
C GLY A 11 8.80 7.16 -7.15
N GLU A 12 9.85 6.44 -7.56
CA GLU A 12 9.93 5.83 -8.91
C GLU A 12 9.05 4.57 -9.06
N ALA A 13 9.08 3.67 -8.09
CA ALA A 13 8.21 2.48 -8.09
C ALA A 13 6.73 2.86 -7.93
N GLU A 14 6.48 3.92 -7.16
CA GLU A 14 5.16 4.50 -6.92
C GLU A 14 4.62 5.21 -8.17
N GLU A 15 5.50 5.84 -8.96
CA GLU A 15 5.16 6.44 -10.26
C GLU A 15 4.83 5.37 -11.31
N ILE A 16 5.63 4.31 -11.44
CA ILE A 16 5.33 3.18 -12.35
C ILE A 16 3.99 2.55 -11.98
N LEU A 17 3.71 2.38 -10.68
CA LEU A 17 2.44 1.84 -10.22
C LEU A 17 1.26 2.76 -10.52
N CYS A 18 1.42 4.07 -10.32
CA CYS A 18 0.41 5.06 -10.68
C CYS A 18 0.09 5.05 -12.18
N ILE A 19 1.10 4.86 -13.02
CA ILE A 19 0.93 4.72 -14.48
C ILE A 19 0.15 3.44 -14.81
N ALA A 20 0.47 2.31 -14.16
CA ALA A 20 -0.25 1.05 -14.34
C ALA A 20 -1.73 1.16 -13.91
N GLU A 21 -2.01 1.81 -12.78
CA GLU A 21 -3.39 2.05 -12.32
C GLU A 21 -4.19 2.91 -13.31
N LYS A 22 -3.58 4.00 -13.82
CA LYS A 22 -4.20 4.84 -14.85
C LYS A 22 -4.46 4.05 -16.13
N HIS A 23 -3.56 3.16 -16.52
CA HIS A 23 -3.72 2.33 -17.71
C HIS A 23 -4.90 1.35 -17.57
N LEU A 24 -5.00 0.67 -16.42
CA LEU A 24 -6.13 -0.21 -16.11
C LEU A 24 -7.46 0.56 -16.09
N GLY A 25 -7.50 1.74 -15.48
CA GLY A 25 -8.68 2.60 -15.50
C GLY A 25 -9.13 2.94 -16.93
N ARG A 26 -8.20 3.31 -17.81
CA ARG A 26 -8.51 3.56 -19.24
C ARG A 26 -9.05 2.32 -19.94
N MET A 27 -8.47 1.15 -19.68
CA MET A 27 -8.95 -0.11 -20.27
C MET A 27 -10.39 -0.40 -19.83
N LEU A 28 -10.71 -0.22 -18.54
CA LEU A 28 -12.06 -0.41 -18.01
C LEU A 28 -13.08 0.53 -18.65
N TYR A 29 -12.73 1.81 -18.83
CA TYR A 29 -13.62 2.75 -19.54
C TYR A 29 -13.90 2.31 -20.97
N ARG A 30 -12.90 1.79 -21.70
CA ARG A 30 -13.11 1.28 -23.06
C ARG A 30 -14.00 0.05 -23.10
N VAL A 31 -13.91 -0.80 -22.09
CA VAL A 31 -14.80 -1.96 -21.94
C VAL A 31 -16.25 -1.52 -21.74
N GLU A 32 -16.48 -0.56 -20.85
CA GLU A 32 -17.81 0.00 -20.61
C GLU A 32 -18.39 0.70 -21.85
N GLU A 33 -17.59 1.47 -22.59
CA GLU A 33 -18.01 2.07 -23.86
C GLU A 33 -18.48 1.03 -24.88
N LEU A 34 -17.77 -0.10 -24.98
CA LEU A 34 -18.15 -1.20 -25.87
C LEU A 34 -19.46 -1.86 -25.42
N ILE A 35 -19.63 -2.09 -24.11
CA ILE A 35 -20.87 -2.65 -23.56
C ILE A 35 -22.05 -1.72 -23.87
N ALA A 36 -21.91 -0.41 -23.59
CA ALA A 36 -22.95 0.57 -23.86
C ALA A 36 -23.31 0.68 -25.35
N ALA A 37 -22.31 0.63 -26.24
CA ALA A 37 -22.55 0.62 -27.68
C ALA A 37 -23.35 -0.63 -28.12
N PHE A 38 -23.02 -1.79 -27.56
CA PHE A 38 -23.75 -3.04 -27.82
C PHE A 38 -25.18 -3.05 -27.25
N GLU A 39 -25.42 -2.38 -26.12
CA GLU A 39 -26.76 -2.23 -25.54
C GLU A 39 -27.62 -1.22 -26.31
N ALA A 40 -27.02 -0.14 -26.85
CA ALA A 40 -27.72 0.92 -27.56
C ALA A 40 -28.17 0.55 -28.99
N GLU A 41 -27.54 -0.43 -29.63
CA GLU A 41 -27.87 -0.84 -31.01
C GLU A 41 -29.21 -1.60 -31.16
N GLU A 42 -30.01 -1.78 -30.09
CA GLU A 42 -31.36 -2.39 -30.09
C GLU A 42 -31.46 -3.69 -30.92
N THR A 43 -30.32 -4.38 -31.07
CA THR A 43 -30.18 -5.60 -31.84
C THR A 43 -30.12 -6.74 -30.85
N THR A 44 -30.88 -7.81 -31.06
CA THR A 44 -30.77 -9.02 -30.22
C THR A 44 -29.31 -9.47 -30.23
N LEU A 45 -28.59 -9.24 -29.12
CA LEU A 45 -27.18 -9.60 -29.00
C LEU A 45 -27.01 -11.05 -29.40
N SER A 46 -26.11 -11.30 -30.36
CA SER A 46 -25.78 -12.68 -30.71
C SER A 46 -25.27 -13.40 -29.46
N LYS A 47 -25.51 -14.71 -29.36
CA LYS A 47 -24.97 -15.51 -28.25
C LYS A 47 -23.45 -15.33 -28.10
N GLU A 48 -22.78 -15.07 -29.22
CA GLU A 48 -21.34 -14.81 -29.30
C GLU A 48 -20.97 -13.46 -28.67
N ALA A 49 -21.72 -12.39 -28.95
CA ALA A 49 -21.52 -11.09 -28.29
C ALA A 49 -21.71 -11.18 -26.76
N VAL A 50 -22.76 -11.89 -26.30
CA VAL A 50 -22.99 -12.13 -24.86
C VAL A 50 -21.84 -12.92 -24.22
N ALA A 51 -21.29 -13.91 -24.93
CA ALA A 51 -20.15 -14.68 -24.45
C ALA A 51 -18.89 -13.81 -24.32
N ARG A 52 -18.64 -12.92 -25.28
CA ARG A 52 -17.49 -12.00 -25.29
C ARG A 52 -17.59 -10.95 -24.18
N ILE A 53 -18.78 -10.39 -23.95
CA ILE A 53 -19.03 -9.48 -22.83
C ILE A 53 -18.72 -10.19 -21.50
N ARG A 54 -19.21 -11.42 -21.31
CA ARG A 54 -18.92 -12.21 -20.09
C ARG A 54 -17.44 -12.50 -19.90
N GLU A 55 -16.72 -12.81 -20.96
CA GLU A 55 -15.27 -13.03 -20.93
C GLU A 55 -14.53 -11.75 -20.52
N LEU A 56 -14.97 -10.62 -21.05
CA LEU A 56 -14.45 -9.30 -20.72
C LEU A 56 -14.73 -8.90 -19.27
N SER A 57 -15.94 -9.16 -18.76
CA SER A 57 -16.27 -8.96 -17.34
C SER A 57 -15.40 -9.81 -16.42
N LYS A 58 -15.08 -11.07 -16.81
CA LYS A 58 -14.17 -11.93 -16.04
C LYS A 58 -12.75 -11.37 -16.01
N ALA A 59 -12.24 -10.91 -17.16
CA ALA A 59 -10.93 -10.28 -17.23
C ALA A 59 -10.86 -9.01 -16.37
N ALA A 60 -11.93 -8.19 -16.37
CA ALA A 60 -12.05 -7.02 -15.51
C ALA A 60 -12.05 -7.40 -14.02
N GLN A 61 -12.78 -8.45 -13.64
CA GLN A 61 -12.78 -8.95 -12.26
C GLN A 61 -11.38 -9.40 -11.81
N THR A 62 -10.65 -10.14 -12.66
CA THR A 62 -9.27 -10.53 -12.36
C THR A 62 -8.36 -9.32 -12.16
N ALA A 63 -8.53 -8.26 -12.96
CA ALA A 63 -7.78 -7.02 -12.78
C ALA A 63 -8.08 -6.33 -11.44
N PHE A 64 -9.34 -6.35 -10.98
CA PHE A 64 -9.72 -5.83 -9.66
C PHE A 64 -9.10 -6.64 -8.51
N ASP A 65 -9.06 -7.97 -8.65
CA ASP A 65 -8.47 -8.85 -7.65
C ASP A 65 -6.95 -8.61 -7.52
N GLU A 66 -6.25 -8.42 -8.64
CA GLU A 66 -4.82 -8.07 -8.64
C GLU A 66 -4.57 -6.68 -8.04
N ARG A 67 -5.43 -5.70 -8.30
CA ARG A 67 -5.35 -4.38 -7.65
C ARG A 67 -5.45 -4.49 -6.13
N ALA A 68 -6.40 -5.29 -5.63
CA ALA A 68 -6.58 -5.51 -4.19
C ALA A 68 -5.34 -6.18 -3.56
N LYS A 69 -4.73 -7.15 -4.26
CA LYS A 69 -3.48 -7.79 -3.81
C LYS A 69 -2.31 -6.82 -3.75
N ILE A 70 -2.16 -5.98 -4.77
CA ILE A 70 -1.10 -4.95 -4.83
C ILE A 70 -1.26 -3.96 -3.67
N GLU A 71 -2.46 -3.47 -3.40
CA GLU A 71 -2.70 -2.54 -2.29
C GLU A 71 -2.35 -3.16 -0.94
N LYS A 72 -2.71 -4.45 -0.76
CA LYS A 72 -2.35 -5.22 0.44
C LYS A 72 -0.83 -5.37 0.59
N LEU A 73 -0.13 -5.70 -0.49
CA LEU A 73 1.33 -5.80 -0.50
C LEU A 73 1.97 -4.45 -0.17
N ARG A 74 1.47 -3.35 -0.73
CA ARG A 74 1.93 -1.98 -0.43
C ARG A 74 1.82 -1.67 1.07
N LYS A 75 0.67 -1.94 1.68
CA LYS A 75 0.42 -1.71 3.11
C LYS A 75 1.39 -2.53 3.98
N ASN A 76 1.61 -3.80 3.63
CA ASN A 76 2.53 -4.67 4.36
C ASN A 76 4.00 -4.21 4.24
N THR A 77 4.47 -3.88 3.03
CA THR A 77 5.86 -3.44 2.81
C THR A 77 6.18 -2.13 3.50
N ALA A 78 5.22 -1.20 3.56
CA ALA A 78 5.39 0.07 4.25
C ALA A 78 5.24 -0.03 5.78
N GLY A 79 5.03 -1.24 6.34
CA GLY A 79 4.83 -1.43 7.77
C GLY A 79 3.57 -0.75 8.30
N ILE A 80 2.58 -0.54 7.43
CA ILE A 80 1.35 0.20 7.74
C ILE A 80 0.36 -0.75 8.43
N VAL A 81 0.00 -0.43 9.67
CA VAL A 81 -1.06 -1.10 10.44
C VAL A 81 -2.09 -0.04 10.85
N HIS A 82 -3.35 -0.23 10.47
CA HIS A 82 -4.44 0.74 10.71
C HIS A 82 -4.15 2.16 10.16
N ASP A 83 -3.52 2.27 8.98
CA ASP A 83 -3.09 3.53 8.35
C ASP A 83 -1.97 4.31 9.08
N TYR A 84 -1.34 3.68 10.07
CA TYR A 84 -0.17 4.22 10.76
C TYR A 84 1.08 3.36 10.49
N ALA A 85 2.22 4.01 10.31
CA ALA A 85 3.52 3.34 10.25
C ALA A 85 4.37 3.74 11.47
N LEU A 86 5.19 2.79 11.96
CA LEU A 86 6.17 3.06 13.00
C LEU A 86 7.47 3.56 12.36
N ASP A 87 7.96 4.71 12.81
CA ASP A 87 9.29 5.19 12.45
C ASP A 87 10.36 4.36 13.18
N PHE A 88 10.86 3.33 12.49
CA PHE A 88 11.88 2.44 13.03
C PHE A 88 13.22 3.13 13.26
N ASP A 89 13.54 4.19 12.52
CA ASP A 89 14.80 4.92 12.69
C ASP A 89 14.75 5.81 13.93
N ALA A 90 13.65 6.55 14.13
CA ALA A 90 13.42 7.30 15.37
C ALA A 90 13.33 6.37 16.59
N ALA A 91 12.68 5.21 16.45
CA ALA A 91 12.62 4.20 17.51
C ALA A 91 14.02 3.66 17.84
N ARG A 92 14.83 3.33 16.83
CA ARG A 92 16.22 2.85 17.02
C ARG A 92 17.08 3.91 17.70
N PHE A 93 16.94 5.17 17.31
CA PHE A 93 17.65 6.29 17.93
C PHE A 93 17.30 6.44 19.42
N GLU A 94 16.01 6.43 19.76
CA GLU A 94 15.56 6.56 21.14
C GLU A 94 16.00 5.36 22.00
N ILE A 95 15.91 4.13 21.47
CA ILE A 95 16.41 2.93 22.15
C ILE A 95 17.92 3.04 22.38
N GLY A 96 18.69 3.41 21.35
CA GLY A 96 20.14 3.58 21.45
C GLY A 96 20.54 4.61 22.51
N ARG A 97 19.84 5.75 22.55
CA ARG A 97 20.04 6.79 23.57
C ARG A 97 19.77 6.28 24.98
N ARG A 98 18.71 5.49 25.18
CA ARG A 98 18.39 4.90 26.50
C ARG A 98 19.44 3.88 26.92
N ILE A 99 19.89 3.03 26.01
CA ILE A 99 20.96 2.05 26.29
C ILE A 99 22.26 2.77 26.63
N ALA A 100 22.61 3.85 25.92
CA ALA A 100 23.78 4.67 26.24
C ALA A 100 23.69 5.23 27.67
N ARG A 101 22.56 5.83 28.04
CA ARG A 101 22.33 6.31 29.42
C ARG A 101 22.46 5.22 30.47
N LEU A 102 21.91 4.03 30.20
CA LEU A 102 22.05 2.88 31.13
C LEU A 102 23.50 2.43 31.26
N ARG A 103 24.29 2.52 30.19
CA ARG A 103 25.73 2.20 30.20
C ARG A 103 26.51 3.26 31.00
N ASP A 104 26.21 4.54 30.79
CA ASP A 104 26.83 5.63 31.53
C ASP A 104 26.54 5.52 33.03
N ALA A 105 25.30 5.19 33.40
CA ALA A 105 24.90 4.94 34.80
C ALA A 105 25.51 3.66 35.40
N ARG A 106 25.95 2.71 34.57
CA ARG A 106 26.72 1.53 35.03
C ARG A 106 28.19 1.85 35.26
N GLY A 107 28.71 2.94 34.71
CA GLY A 107 30.07 3.42 34.98
C GLY A 107 30.21 4.14 36.32
N THR A 108 29.10 4.37 37.02
CA THR A 108 29.04 5.06 38.33
C THR A 108 28.88 4.09 39.50
N ASP A 109 29.64 2.98 39.52
CA ASP A 109 29.70 1.99 40.62
C ASP A 109 30.24 2.56 41.97
N GLY A 110 30.18 3.88 42.16
CA GLY A 110 30.39 4.53 43.44
C GLY A 110 29.10 5.22 43.87
N ILE A 111 28.25 4.50 44.62
CA ILE A 111 27.32 5.15 45.54
C ILE A 111 28.18 6.00 46.49
N SER A 112 28.17 7.32 46.31
CA SER A 112 28.81 8.24 47.24
C SER A 112 28.18 8.04 48.61
N GLY A 113 28.98 7.55 49.56
CA GLY A 113 28.53 7.21 50.91
C GLY A 113 27.77 8.35 51.57
N GLN A 114 26.70 8.01 52.28
CA GLN A 114 26.19 8.86 53.34
C GLN A 114 27.14 8.76 54.54
N PRO A 115 27.68 9.87 55.06
CA PRO A 115 28.12 9.93 56.43
C PRO A 115 26.91 10.26 57.32
N GLU A 116 26.52 9.33 58.18
CA GLU A 116 26.23 9.53 59.62
C GLU A 116 25.93 8.17 60.28
#